data_AF-A0A7J8XUU4-F1
#
_entry.id   AF-A0A7J8XUU4-F1
#
_cell.length_a   1.000
_cell.length_b   1.000
_cell.length_c   1.000
_cell.angle_alpha   90.00
_cell.angle_beta   90.00
_cell.angle_gamma   90.00
#
_symmetry.space_group_name_H-M   'P 1'
#
loop_
_entity.id
_entity.type
_entity.pdbx_description
1 polymer ?
#
loop_
_entity_poly.entity_id
_entity_poly.type
_entity_poly.pdbx_seq_one_letter_code
_entity_poly.pdbx_strand_id
1 'polypeptide(L)'
;MKHGKKHRAEVAKSLPEWRDEFMSYKALKREVKLINPIRFNSNGKKRSRSWPTEEMGFALLLARELDKINTFYIDKEEDYIIGFRELEIRAENVNGNEEMLELQKEILGFHSEMVMLLHYSVINFAGLMKIVKKHKKRTGAYTSVYSFYMPRVLQQPFFSTDLLYNLIRGCEEILDRLSPPSHP
;
A
#
# COMPACT_ATOMS: atom_id res chain seq x y z
N MET A 1 -18.54 -4.83 -9.65
CA MET A 1 -17.76 -6.03 -9.22
C MET A 1 -17.64 -6.13 -7.70
N LYS A 2 -17.56 -7.34 -7.12
CA LYS A 2 -17.27 -7.54 -5.68
C LYS A 2 -15.81 -7.13 -5.39
N HIS A 3 -15.56 -6.14 -4.52
CA HIS A 3 -14.22 -5.58 -4.25
C HIS A 3 -13.14 -6.64 -3.96
N GLY A 4 -13.46 -7.71 -3.21
CA GLY A 4 -12.48 -8.76 -2.94
C GLY A 4 -12.04 -9.57 -4.18
N LYS A 5 -12.79 -9.56 -5.29
CA LYS A 5 -12.30 -10.08 -6.58
C LYS A 5 -11.35 -9.07 -7.24
N LYS A 6 -11.72 -7.79 -7.24
CA LYS A 6 -10.88 -6.69 -7.75
C LYS A 6 -9.52 -6.66 -7.06
N HIS A 7 -9.49 -6.67 -5.72
CA HIS A 7 -8.23 -6.65 -4.95
C HIS A 7 -7.28 -7.78 -5.38
N ARG A 8 -7.76 -9.03 -5.48
CA ARG A 8 -6.91 -10.14 -5.93
C ARG A 8 -6.42 -9.97 -7.37
N ALA A 9 -7.26 -9.39 -8.24
CA ALA A 9 -6.86 -9.13 -9.61
C ALA A 9 -5.78 -8.05 -9.69
N GLU A 10 -5.86 -6.99 -8.88
CA GLU A 10 -4.79 -5.96 -8.85
C GLU A 10 -3.50 -6.52 -8.24
N VAL A 11 -3.57 -7.31 -7.17
CA VAL A 11 -2.38 -8.01 -6.62
C VAL A 11 -1.76 -8.97 -7.64
N ALA A 12 -2.55 -9.62 -8.49
CA ALA A 12 -1.99 -10.50 -9.51
C ALA A 12 -1.19 -9.75 -10.60
N LYS A 13 -1.45 -8.44 -10.80
CA LYS A 13 -0.74 -7.59 -11.74
C LYS A 13 0.54 -6.96 -11.17
N SER A 14 0.76 -7.05 -9.85
CA SER A 14 2.00 -6.58 -9.25
C SER A 14 3.15 -7.55 -9.52
N LEU A 15 4.36 -7.15 -9.13
CA LEU A 15 5.53 -8.01 -9.14
C LEU A 15 5.25 -9.29 -8.33
N PRO A 16 5.59 -10.48 -8.85
CA PRO A 16 5.34 -11.76 -8.18
C PRO A 16 5.80 -11.81 -6.72
N GLU A 17 6.98 -11.25 -6.45
CA GLU A 17 7.63 -11.17 -5.15
C GLU A 17 6.91 -10.27 -4.14
N TRP A 18 6.12 -9.28 -4.60
CA TRP A 18 5.40 -8.37 -3.71
C TRP A 18 4.02 -8.90 -3.31
N ARG A 19 3.54 -9.97 -3.95
CA ARG A 19 2.14 -10.42 -3.81
C ARG A 19 1.75 -10.75 -2.38
N ASP A 20 2.69 -11.30 -1.62
CA ASP A 20 2.47 -11.69 -0.22
C ASP A 20 2.59 -10.51 0.75
N GLU A 21 3.12 -9.37 0.30
CA GLU A 21 3.25 -8.14 1.09
C GLU A 21 1.96 -7.31 1.08
N PHE A 22 1.08 -7.52 0.11
CA PHE A 22 -0.24 -6.89 0.11
C PHE A 22 -1.10 -7.32 1.31
N MET A 23 -2.03 -6.46 1.69
CA MET A 23 -3.04 -6.75 2.70
C MET A 23 -3.80 -8.04 2.39
N SER A 24 -3.89 -8.92 3.40
CA SER A 24 -4.68 -10.15 3.37
C SER A 24 -6.18 -9.87 3.47
N TYR A 25 -6.75 -9.17 2.49
CA TYR A 25 -8.16 -8.74 2.50
C TYR A 25 -9.14 -9.91 2.69
N LYS A 26 -8.80 -11.10 2.19
CA LYS A 26 -9.60 -12.32 2.37
C LYS A 26 -9.62 -12.78 3.83
N ALA A 27 -8.49 -12.74 4.52
CA ALA A 27 -8.36 -13.14 5.92
C ALA A 27 -9.11 -12.14 6.82
N LEU A 28 -8.85 -10.84 6.67
CA LEU A 28 -9.57 -9.80 7.40
C LEU A 28 -11.09 -9.86 7.19
N LYS A 29 -11.53 -10.18 5.97
CA LYS A 29 -12.96 -10.36 5.68
C LYS A 29 -13.55 -11.58 6.40
N ARG A 30 -12.77 -12.62 6.70
CA ARG A 30 -13.22 -13.76 7.51
C ARG A 30 -13.43 -13.33 8.95
N GLU A 31 -12.47 -12.61 9.54
CA GLU A 31 -12.62 -12.04 10.89
C GLU A 31 -13.88 -11.18 11.03
N VAL A 32 -14.13 -10.27 10.08
CA VAL A 32 -15.34 -9.44 10.11
C VAL A 32 -16.64 -10.27 10.04
N LYS A 33 -16.63 -11.48 9.48
CA LYS A 33 -17.83 -12.34 9.47
C LYS A 33 -18.07 -13.02 10.81
N LEU A 34 -17.00 -13.35 11.54
CA LEU A 34 -17.05 -14.01 12.84
C LEU A 34 -17.69 -13.09 13.89
N ILE A 35 -17.50 -11.78 13.74
CA ILE A 35 -18.17 -10.78 14.58
C ILE A 35 -19.68 -11.00 14.56
N ASN A 36 -20.20 -11.36 15.73
CA ASN A 36 -21.64 -11.48 15.97
C ASN A 36 -22.33 -10.12 15.79
N PRO A 37 -23.29 -9.98 14.86
CA PRO A 37 -24.02 -8.72 14.71
C PRO A 37 -24.82 -8.45 15.99
N ILE A 38 -24.89 -7.19 16.41
CA ILE A 38 -25.74 -6.77 17.53
C ILE A 38 -27.18 -7.23 17.23
N ARG A 39 -27.68 -8.22 17.98
CA ARG A 39 -29.09 -8.61 17.95
C ARG A 39 -29.84 -7.84 19.03
N PHE A 40 -30.72 -6.94 18.62
CA PHE A 40 -31.74 -6.40 19.51
C PHE A 40 -32.81 -7.48 19.70
N ASN A 41 -33.14 -7.81 20.95
CA ASN A 41 -34.30 -8.67 21.21
C ASN A 41 -35.58 -7.87 20.94
N SER A 42 -36.70 -8.58 20.70
CA SER A 42 -38.04 -8.00 20.47
C SER A 42 -38.50 -7.02 21.58
N ASN A 43 -37.88 -7.07 22.77
CA ASN A 43 -38.17 -6.22 23.91
C ASN A 43 -37.20 -5.01 24.06
N GLY A 44 -36.43 -4.65 23.03
CA GLY A 44 -35.50 -3.51 23.06
C GLY A 44 -34.28 -3.64 23.99
N LYS A 45 -34.22 -4.67 24.84
CA LYS A 45 -33.07 -4.95 25.71
C LYS A 45 -31.92 -5.58 24.91
N LYS A 46 -30.74 -4.93 24.95
CA LYS A 46 -29.47 -5.46 24.41
C LYS A 46 -29.20 -6.83 25.05
N ARG A 47 -29.26 -7.93 24.29
CA ARG A 47 -28.76 -9.22 24.77
C ARG A 47 -27.25 -9.12 24.98
N SER A 48 -26.81 -9.77 26.06
CA SER A 48 -25.46 -9.86 26.62
C SER A 48 -24.30 -9.52 25.67
N ARG A 49 -23.43 -8.63 26.16
CA ARG A 49 -22.10 -8.30 25.63
C ARG A 49 -21.22 -9.56 25.63
N SER A 50 -21.15 -10.30 24.53
CA SER A 50 -19.97 -11.14 24.23
C SER A 50 -18.99 -10.27 23.46
N TRP A 51 -18.30 -9.39 24.18
CA TRP A 51 -17.44 -8.32 23.66
C TRP A 51 -16.20 -8.29 24.57
N PRO A 52 -15.13 -9.05 24.25
CA PRO A 52 -13.93 -8.44 23.66
C PRO A 52 -13.17 -9.29 22.60
N THR A 53 -13.25 -10.62 22.61
CA THR A 53 -12.27 -11.49 21.93
C THR A 53 -12.37 -11.47 20.40
N GLU A 54 -13.58 -11.48 19.84
CA GLU A 54 -13.79 -11.50 18.38
C GLU A 54 -13.40 -10.16 17.71
N GLU A 55 -13.72 -9.04 18.37
CA GLU A 55 -13.34 -7.71 17.89
C GLU A 55 -11.83 -7.48 18.03
N MET A 56 -11.23 -8.00 19.10
CA MET A 56 -9.78 -8.01 19.30
C MET A 56 -9.06 -8.82 18.22
N GLY A 57 -9.66 -9.94 17.73
CA GLY A 57 -9.12 -10.73 16.62
C GLY A 57 -9.02 -9.94 15.32
N PHE A 58 -10.08 -9.20 14.94
CA PHE A 58 -10.03 -8.32 13.77
C PHE A 58 -9.01 -7.19 13.93
N ALA A 59 -9.00 -6.52 15.10
CA ALA A 59 -8.10 -5.40 15.35
C ALA A 59 -6.63 -5.82 15.35
N LEU A 60 -6.31 -6.96 15.97
CA LEU A 60 -4.96 -7.52 16.01
C LEU A 60 -4.48 -7.92 14.62
N LEU A 61 -5.32 -8.63 13.85
CA LEU A 61 -4.97 -8.99 12.48
C LEU A 61 -4.79 -7.74 11.62
N LEU A 62 -5.66 -6.73 11.75
CA LEU A 62 -5.52 -5.49 11.00
C LEU A 62 -4.23 -4.75 11.35
N ALA A 63 -3.88 -4.67 12.63
CA ALA A 63 -2.62 -4.06 13.08
C ALA A 63 -1.41 -4.79 12.47
N ARG A 64 -1.40 -6.13 12.50
CA ARG A 64 -0.33 -6.93 11.90
C ARG A 64 -0.22 -6.74 10.39
N GLU A 65 -1.34 -6.68 9.67
CA GLU A 65 -1.31 -6.43 8.24
C GLU A 65 -0.82 -5.01 7.93
N LEU A 66 -1.18 -4.00 8.74
CA LEU A 66 -0.66 -2.64 8.58
C LEU A 66 0.84 -2.55 8.84
N ASP A 67 1.32 -3.20 9.90
CA ASP A 67 2.74 -3.29 10.24
C ASP A 67 3.54 -3.85 9.06
N LYS A 68 3.14 -5.03 8.56
CA LYS A 68 3.73 -5.65 7.37
C LYS A 68 3.78 -4.71 6.16
N ILE A 69 2.65 -4.06 5.84
CA ILE A 69 2.56 -3.17 4.68
C ILE A 69 3.50 -1.97 4.83
N ASN A 70 3.58 -1.40 6.05
CA ASN A 70 4.47 -0.29 6.35
C ASN A 70 5.93 -0.68 6.29
N THR A 71 6.31 -1.81 6.90
CA THR A 71 7.68 -2.33 6.86
C THR A 71 8.13 -2.51 5.42
N PHE A 72 7.36 -3.24 4.61
CA PHE A 72 7.69 -3.43 3.19
C PHE A 72 7.83 -2.10 2.43
N TYR A 73 6.93 -1.13 2.68
CA TYR A 73 6.97 0.16 2.00
C TYR A 73 8.20 0.99 2.40
N ILE A 74 8.53 1.03 3.70
CA ILE A 74 9.71 1.75 4.22
C ILE A 74 10.99 1.12 3.68
N ASP A 75 11.11 -0.21 3.76
CA ASP A 75 12.29 -0.93 3.26
C ASP A 75 12.52 -0.59 1.77
N LYS A 76 11.45 -0.57 0.96
CA LYS A 76 11.54 -0.17 -0.44
C LYS A 76 11.89 1.30 -0.64
N GLU A 77 11.33 2.22 0.15
CA GLU A 77 11.71 3.62 0.07
C GLU A 77 13.19 3.82 0.40
N GLU A 78 13.72 3.14 1.41
CA GLU A 78 15.15 3.18 1.76
C GLU A 78 16.03 2.67 0.61
N ASP A 79 15.69 1.51 0.04
CA ASP A 79 16.36 0.96 -1.14
C ASP A 79 16.36 1.97 -2.30
N TYR A 80 15.24 2.65 -2.53
CA TYR A 80 15.14 3.62 -3.62
C TYR A 80 15.91 4.91 -3.37
N ILE A 81 16.01 5.37 -2.12
CA ILE A 81 16.86 6.53 -1.81
C ILE A 81 18.31 6.22 -2.17
N ILE A 82 18.80 5.03 -1.78
CA ILE A 82 20.17 4.60 -2.04
C ILE A 82 20.38 4.40 -3.54
N GLY A 83 19.53 3.61 -4.20
CA GLY A 83 19.64 3.31 -5.62
C GLY A 83 19.57 4.56 -6.50
N PHE A 84 18.72 5.54 -6.15
CA PHE A 84 18.65 6.81 -6.87
C PHE A 84 19.98 7.57 -6.83
N ARG A 85 20.66 7.60 -5.67
CA ARG A 85 21.94 8.31 -5.50
C ARG A 85 23.04 7.66 -6.32
N GLU A 86 23.06 6.34 -6.39
CA GLU A 86 24.00 5.60 -7.23
C GLU A 86 23.76 5.88 -8.73
N LEU A 87 22.50 5.92 -9.17
CA LEU A 87 22.13 6.27 -10.54
C LEU A 87 22.49 7.71 -10.90
N GLU A 88 22.31 8.67 -9.99
CA GLU A 88 22.74 10.06 -10.18
C GLU A 88 24.24 10.16 -10.42
N ILE A 89 25.05 9.55 -9.55
CA ILE A 89 26.51 9.54 -9.68
C ILE A 89 26.94 8.91 -11.01
N ARG A 90 26.32 7.80 -11.40
CA ARG A 90 26.63 7.15 -12.70
C ARG A 90 26.25 8.05 -13.86
N ALA A 91 25.12 8.74 -13.81
CA ALA A 91 24.69 9.65 -14.86
C ALA A 91 25.60 10.89 -15.01
N GLU A 92 26.26 11.33 -13.95
CA GLU A 92 27.26 12.42 -14.02
C GLU A 92 28.58 11.99 -14.66
N ASN A 93 28.92 10.69 -14.58
CA ASN A 93 30.21 10.17 -14.99
C ASN A 93 30.18 9.31 -16.26
N VAL A 94 28.98 9.06 -16.80
CA VAL A 94 28.79 8.21 -17.99
C VAL A 94 29.47 8.83 -19.21
N ASN A 95 30.29 8.06 -19.90
CA ASN A 95 31.06 8.53 -21.05
C ASN A 95 30.97 7.52 -22.19
N GLY A 96 29.99 7.69 -23.06
CA GLY A 96 29.82 6.88 -24.26
C GLY A 96 28.36 6.50 -24.51
N ASN A 97 28.01 6.38 -25.79
CA ASN A 97 26.61 6.20 -26.19
C ASN A 97 26.02 4.85 -25.74
N GLU A 98 26.82 3.78 -25.74
CA GLU A 98 26.36 2.43 -25.33
C GLU A 98 26.14 2.36 -23.81
N GLU A 99 27.08 2.88 -23.02
CA GLU A 99 26.97 2.97 -21.56
C GLU A 99 25.78 3.86 -21.16
N MET A 100 25.59 4.98 -21.86
CA MET A 100 24.44 5.87 -21.66
C MET A 100 23.12 5.18 -21.94
N LEU A 101 23.01 4.41 -23.03
CA LEU A 101 21.80 3.66 -23.36
C LEU A 101 21.48 2.60 -22.31
N GLU A 102 22.49 1.91 -21.79
CA GLU A 102 22.27 0.92 -20.73
C GLU A 102 21.81 1.57 -19.43
N LEU A 103 22.47 2.67 -19.04
CA LEU A 103 22.06 3.46 -17.88
C LEU A 103 20.63 3.99 -18.02
N GLN A 104 20.21 4.45 -19.20
CA GLN A 104 18.83 4.86 -19.46
C GLN A 104 17.82 3.72 -19.22
N LYS A 105 18.12 2.49 -19.68
CA LYS A 105 17.25 1.33 -19.43
C LYS A 105 17.16 1.01 -17.95
N GLU A 106 18.28 1.07 -17.24
CA GLU A 106 18.32 0.84 -15.79
C GLU A 106 17.46 1.88 -15.04
N ILE A 107 17.60 3.17 -15.36
CA ILE A 107 16.79 4.25 -14.77
C ILE A 107 15.30 4.05 -15.09
N LEU A 108 14.95 3.65 -16.31
CA LEU A 108 13.57 3.34 -16.68
C LEU A 108 13.00 2.16 -15.89
N GLY A 109 13.79 1.10 -15.70
CA GLY A 109 13.44 -0.03 -14.85
C GLY A 109 13.18 0.40 -13.41
N PHE A 110 14.10 1.16 -12.84
CA PHE A 110 14.02 1.69 -11.48
C PHE A 110 12.81 2.62 -11.29
N HIS A 111 12.58 3.54 -12.23
CA HIS A 111 11.38 4.39 -12.28
C HIS A 111 10.10 3.54 -12.31
N SER A 112 10.06 2.50 -13.16
CA SER A 112 8.88 1.64 -13.28
C SER A 112 8.58 0.89 -11.97
N GLU A 113 9.60 0.44 -11.24
CA GLU A 113 9.44 -0.23 -9.95
C GLU A 113 8.85 0.72 -8.90
N MET A 114 9.31 1.99 -8.86
CA MET A 114 8.74 3.02 -7.99
C MET A 114 7.26 3.31 -8.30
N VAL A 115 6.88 3.36 -9.58
CA VAL A 115 5.47 3.49 -9.99
C VAL A 115 4.65 2.28 -9.53
N MET A 116 5.23 1.07 -9.53
CA MET A 116 4.57 -0.09 -8.95
C MET A 116 4.39 0.05 -7.43
N LEU A 117 5.32 0.68 -6.71
CA LEU A 117 5.17 0.93 -5.26
C LEU A 117 4.05 1.96 -4.98
N LEU A 118 3.89 2.99 -5.82
CA LEU A 118 2.70 3.86 -5.77
C LEU A 118 1.40 3.06 -5.94
N HIS A 119 1.39 2.13 -6.89
CA HIS A 119 0.24 1.25 -7.09
C HIS A 119 -0.04 0.36 -5.87
N TYR A 120 1.02 -0.17 -5.24
CA TYR A 120 0.95 -0.93 -4.01
C TYR A 120 0.25 -0.14 -2.89
N SER A 121 0.64 1.11 -2.68
CA SER A 121 0.02 2.02 -1.70
C SER A 121 -1.46 2.22 -1.98
N VAL A 122 -1.84 2.48 -3.23
CA VAL A 122 -3.24 2.69 -3.65
C VAL A 122 -4.11 1.44 -3.40
N ILE A 123 -3.62 0.25 -3.74
CA ILE A 123 -4.36 -1.00 -3.53
C ILE A 123 -4.57 -1.24 -2.03
N ASN A 124 -3.52 -1.13 -1.23
CA ASN A 124 -3.57 -1.38 0.21
C ASN A 124 -4.48 -0.37 0.92
N PHE A 125 -4.41 0.91 0.56
CA PHE A 125 -5.30 1.94 1.07
C PHE A 125 -6.77 1.63 0.73
N ALA A 126 -7.05 1.27 -0.53
CA ALA A 126 -8.40 0.88 -0.93
C ALA A 126 -8.89 -0.36 -0.15
N GLY A 127 -8.03 -1.34 0.08
CA GLY A 127 -8.30 -2.52 0.90
C GLY A 127 -8.67 -2.14 2.33
N LEU A 128 -7.85 -1.32 2.98
CA LEU A 128 -8.02 -0.79 4.32
C LEU A 128 -9.36 -0.06 4.47
N MET A 129 -9.63 0.92 3.61
CA MET A 129 -10.88 1.70 3.64
C MET A 129 -12.11 0.80 3.49
N LYS A 130 -12.04 -0.20 2.61
CA LYS A 130 -13.16 -1.12 2.38
C LYS A 130 -13.35 -2.09 3.54
N ILE A 131 -12.29 -2.57 4.19
CA ILE A 131 -12.41 -3.53 5.29
C ILE A 131 -12.85 -2.85 6.58
N VAL A 132 -12.32 -1.67 6.89
CA VAL A 132 -12.74 -0.90 8.07
C VAL A 132 -14.20 -0.45 7.90
N LYS A 133 -14.61 -0.01 6.70
CA LYS A 133 -16.03 0.28 6.41
C LYS A 133 -16.92 -0.96 6.54
N LYS A 134 -16.42 -2.15 6.19
CA LYS A 134 -17.15 -3.41 6.36
C LYS A 134 -17.32 -3.76 7.83
N HIS A 135 -16.25 -3.61 8.63
CA HIS A 135 -16.29 -3.81 10.08
C HIS A 135 -17.32 -2.88 10.73
N LYS A 136 -17.25 -1.56 10.45
CA LYS A 136 -18.21 -0.56 10.94
C LYS A 136 -19.67 -0.94 10.68
N LYS A 137 -19.96 -1.46 9.48
CA LYS A 137 -21.32 -1.92 9.12
C LYS A 137 -21.77 -3.16 9.90
N ARG A 138 -20.83 -3.99 10.38
CA ARG A 138 -21.11 -5.21 11.14
C ARG A 138 -21.27 -4.95 12.63
N THR A 139 -20.43 -4.10 13.21
CA THR A 139 -20.43 -3.79 14.65
C THR A 139 -21.38 -2.67 15.07
N GLY A 140 -21.82 -1.81 14.13
CA GLY A 140 -22.58 -0.61 14.46
C GLY A 140 -21.68 0.58 14.85
N ALA A 141 -22.27 1.77 14.97
CA ALA A 141 -21.53 3.03 15.00
C ALA A 141 -20.70 3.31 16.27
N TYR A 142 -21.04 2.70 17.43
CA TYR A 142 -20.54 3.12 18.74
C TYR A 142 -19.24 2.45 19.21
N THR A 143 -18.75 1.43 18.51
CA THR A 143 -17.59 0.63 18.93
C THR A 143 -16.61 0.33 17.80
N SER A 144 -16.87 0.87 16.62
CA SER A 144 -16.08 0.55 15.45
C SER A 144 -14.65 1.08 15.58
N VAL A 145 -13.67 0.17 15.51
CA VAL A 145 -12.24 0.41 15.24
C VAL A 145 -11.98 1.54 14.22
N TYR A 146 -12.87 1.74 13.25
CA TYR A 146 -12.92 2.94 12.39
C TYR A 146 -12.55 4.25 13.10
N SER A 147 -13.08 4.53 14.30
CA SER A 147 -12.80 5.78 15.01
C SER A 147 -11.35 5.91 15.49
N PHE A 148 -10.68 4.78 15.76
CA PHE A 148 -9.30 4.74 16.21
C PHE A 148 -8.32 4.76 15.03
N TYR A 149 -8.64 4.02 13.96
CA TYR A 149 -7.75 3.90 12.82
C TYR A 149 -7.82 5.12 11.89
N MET A 150 -8.99 5.71 11.63
CA MET A 150 -9.12 6.79 10.61
C MET A 150 -8.21 8.00 10.84
N PRO A 151 -8.04 8.53 12.07
CA PRO A 151 -7.10 9.62 12.31
C PRO A 151 -5.64 9.22 12.06
N ARG A 152 -5.29 7.95 12.28
CA ARG A 152 -3.92 7.42 12.13
C ARG A 152 -3.64 6.83 10.74
N VAL A 153 -4.67 6.55 9.94
CA VAL A 153 -4.56 5.96 8.60
C VAL A 153 -3.79 6.90 7.66
N LEU A 154 -4.06 8.21 7.74
CA LEU A 154 -3.36 9.20 6.91
C LEU A 154 -1.92 9.45 7.36
N GLN A 155 -1.52 8.91 8.51
CA GLN A 155 -0.16 9.01 9.06
C GLN A 155 0.63 7.71 8.86
N GLN A 156 0.05 6.72 8.16
CA GLN A 156 0.76 5.48 7.89
C GLN A 156 1.83 5.72 6.82
N PRO A 157 3.06 5.23 7.01
CA PRO A 157 4.15 5.34 6.04
C PRO A 157 3.73 5.02 4.60
N PHE A 158 3.01 3.91 4.38
CA PHE A 158 2.58 3.51 3.03
C PHE A 158 1.64 4.52 2.32
N PHE A 159 1.15 5.54 3.03
CA PHE A 159 0.33 6.61 2.47
C PHE A 159 1.11 7.89 2.15
N SER A 160 2.32 8.05 2.70
CA SER A 160 3.16 9.23 2.55
C SER A 160 4.03 9.14 1.30
N THR A 161 3.42 9.30 0.12
CA THR A 161 4.08 9.03 -1.17
C THR A 161 4.89 10.20 -1.75
N ASP A 162 4.99 11.34 -1.05
CA ASP A 162 5.65 12.55 -1.57
C ASP A 162 7.13 12.32 -1.90
N LEU A 163 7.83 11.56 -1.06
CA LEU A 163 9.23 11.18 -1.31
C LEU A 163 9.35 10.38 -2.60
N LEU A 164 8.52 9.35 -2.76
CA LEU A 164 8.49 8.50 -3.95
C LEU A 164 8.20 9.30 -5.23
N TYR A 165 7.29 10.27 -5.17
CA TYR A 165 7.04 11.19 -6.30
C TYR A 165 8.26 12.04 -6.66
N ASN A 166 9.02 12.51 -5.65
CA ASN A 166 10.23 13.29 -5.90
C ASN A 166 11.33 12.43 -6.54
N LEU A 167 11.49 11.17 -6.11
CA LEU A 167 12.45 10.23 -6.70
C LEU A 167 12.08 9.90 -8.16
N ILE A 168 10.79 9.64 -8.42
CA ILE A 168 10.26 9.42 -9.77
C ILE A 168 10.58 10.60 -10.69
N ARG A 169 10.30 11.82 -10.25
CA ARG A 169 10.63 13.03 -11.01
C ARG A 169 12.13 13.17 -11.23
N GLY A 170 12.93 12.88 -10.22
CA GLY A 170 14.39 12.88 -10.36
C GLY A 170 14.86 11.91 -11.45
N CYS A 171 14.23 10.73 -11.58
CA CYS A 171 14.55 9.81 -12.67
C CYS A 171 14.20 10.39 -14.05
N GLU A 172 13.04 11.05 -14.17
CA GLU A 172 12.64 11.75 -15.40
C GLU A 172 13.68 12.83 -15.78
N GLU A 173 14.13 13.62 -14.80
CA GLU A 173 15.14 14.66 -15.00
C GLU A 173 16.51 14.09 -15.41
N ILE A 174 16.94 12.93 -14.87
CA ILE A 174 18.15 12.26 -15.31
C ILE A 174 17.99 11.77 -16.76
N LEU A 175 16.86 11.14 -17.09
CA LEU A 175 16.59 10.62 -18.44
C LEU A 175 16.56 11.75 -19.49
N ASP A 176 15.98 12.89 -19.16
CA ASP A 176 15.95 14.07 -20.03
C ASP A 176 17.38 14.59 -20.31
N ARG A 177 18.25 14.62 -19.30
CA ARG A 177 19.66 15.03 -19.47
C ARG A 177 20.47 14.06 -20.32
N LEU A 178 20.20 12.77 -20.20
CA LEU A 178 20.87 11.72 -20.97
C LEU A 178 20.29 11.58 -22.38
N SER A 179 19.15 12.20 -22.68
CA SER A 179 18.53 12.12 -24.00
C SER A 179 19.33 12.96 -25.01
N PRO A 180 19.54 12.47 -26.24
CA PRO A 180 20.19 13.26 -27.27
C PRO A 180 19.38 14.54 -27.55
N PRO A 181 20.03 15.66 -27.89
CA PRO A 181 19.33 16.91 -28.16
C PRO A 181 18.33 16.69 -29.30
N SER A 182 17.06 17.04 -29.05
CA SER A 182 16.02 17.04 -30.06
C SER A 182 16.47 17.93 -31.23
N HIS A 183 16.79 17.32 -32.37
CA HIS A 183 17.00 18.07 -33.59
C HIS A 183 15.67 18.66 -34.07
N PRO A 184 15.60 19.98 -34.35
CA PRO A 184 14.42 20.60 -34.94
C PRO A 184 14.16 20.15 -36.38
#